data_AF-A0A7Y4VAP1-F1
#
_entry.id   AF-A0A7Y4VAP1-F1
#
_cell.length_a   1.000
_cell.length_b   1.000
_cell.length_c   1.000
_cell.angle_alpha   90.00
_cell.angle_beta   90.00
_cell.angle_gamma   90.00
#
_symmetry.space_group_name_H-M   'P 1'
#
loop_
_entity.id
_entity.type
_entity.pdbx_description
1 polymer ?
#
loop_
_entity_poly.entity_id
_entity_poly.type
_entity_poly.pdbx_seq_one_letter_code
_entity_poly.pdbx_strand_id
1 'polypeptide(L)'
;MMSAVIFLIVCLILLDAGWNAARILLPRESLLLRLALSFPLAALLNTVIIFVLTVLQIPLAWWSILPGLVIFIAASHIVSSRVARGGDASVSRGDHLTISPLWKNVLTATCLLLLVNIFLFITVHSVLFPSLTVDSYTNWTMRAQVSFTDRSMAFDQTEVRGVAKPQYPFLVHGLQITANQGQRIWNDRIANTITLLLSLSSFAAAYLLVRKLRGPFTALLAVTAIASMPLMSIQLAQGYGDVHLIGYLMLGFLTLVAWKETADQRWLWLSALMTAAAMWTKLEGLWFAFVPWALLVFLLAPKRTHALLPIITPLLLFIPFSLLMLTIGLPISHSEIDAAFAWQGALIPFLQALFTFGSFGIAWYVLPVAAALIVLNKNTSWESRAYVLWGALVVAELAVIYLFTPNARFLINSEAFFRQALAPAAVLILACAMHRRHPQEIDNQSEERKMRY
;
A
#
# COMPACT_ATOMS: atom_id res chain seq x y z
N MET A 1 7.27 32.15 0.28
CA MET A 1 6.13 32.13 1.23
C MET A 1 4.81 31.76 0.55
N MET A 2 4.44 32.39 -0.58
CA MET A 2 3.20 32.06 -1.32
C MET A 2 3.08 30.57 -1.72
N SER A 3 4.21 29.93 -2.06
CA SER A 3 4.27 28.51 -2.43
C SER A 3 3.81 27.55 -1.33
N ALA A 4 4.19 27.81 -0.08
CA ALA A 4 3.87 26.95 1.06
C ALA A 4 2.39 27.03 1.44
N VAL A 5 1.80 28.24 1.41
CA VAL A 5 0.38 28.43 1.70
C VAL A 5 -0.50 27.71 0.69
N ILE A 6 -0.18 27.82 -0.60
CA ILE A 6 -0.90 27.11 -1.66
C ILE A 6 -0.80 25.59 -1.47
N PHE A 7 0.41 25.09 -1.20
CA PHE A 7 0.61 23.66 -0.92
C PHE A 7 -0.24 23.18 0.27
N LEU A 8 -0.29 23.95 1.36
CA LEU A 8 -1.13 23.62 2.52
C LEU A 8 -2.62 23.59 2.16
N ILE A 9 -3.11 24.55 1.37
CA ILE A 9 -4.50 24.56 0.90
C ILE A 9 -4.81 23.31 0.08
N VAL A 10 -3.93 22.94 -0.86
CA VAL A 10 -4.10 21.72 -1.66
C VAL A 10 -4.12 20.47 -0.77
N CYS A 11 -3.22 20.38 0.21
CA CYS A 11 -3.20 19.29 1.19
C CYS A 11 -4.50 19.22 2.00
N LEU A 12 -5.06 20.35 2.43
CA LEU A 12 -6.34 20.39 3.15
C LEU A 12 -7.51 19.93 2.27
N ILE A 13 -7.55 20.33 0.99
CA ILE A 13 -8.56 19.86 0.04
C ILE A 13 -8.47 18.34 -0.15
N LEU A 14 -7.25 17.82 -0.35
CA LEU A 14 -7.03 16.38 -0.48
C LEU A 14 -7.45 15.64 0.81
N LEU A 15 -7.03 16.14 1.98
CA LEU A 15 -7.41 15.58 3.28
C LEU A 15 -8.92 15.54 3.48
N ASP A 16 -9.65 16.62 3.14
CA ASP A 16 -11.11 16.67 3.28
C ASP A 16 -11.81 15.73 2.30
N ALA A 17 -11.36 15.66 1.05
CA ALA A 17 -11.91 14.72 0.08
C ALA A 17 -11.73 13.25 0.56
N GLY A 18 -10.53 12.92 1.00
CA GLY A 18 -10.22 11.61 1.58
C GLY A 18 -10.98 11.32 2.87
N TRP A 19 -11.15 12.32 3.73
CA TRP A 19 -11.90 12.22 4.99
C TRP A 19 -13.36 11.91 4.74
N ASN A 20 -14.00 12.60 3.79
CA ASN A 20 -15.39 12.34 3.44
C ASN A 20 -15.57 10.94 2.84
N ALA A 21 -14.64 10.48 1.99
CA ALA A 21 -14.62 9.10 1.50
C ALA A 21 -14.50 8.09 2.66
N ALA A 22 -13.56 8.30 3.58
CA ALA A 22 -13.38 7.47 4.76
C ALA A 22 -14.62 7.46 5.67
N ARG A 23 -15.30 8.60 5.82
CA ARG A 23 -16.53 8.71 6.61
C ARG A 23 -17.71 7.97 5.98
N ILE A 24 -17.83 7.96 4.66
CA ILE A 24 -18.87 7.20 3.96
C ILE A 24 -18.60 5.69 4.08
N LEU A 25 -17.36 5.27 3.86
CA LEU A 25 -16.97 3.86 3.92
C LEU A 25 -16.97 3.34 5.36
N LEU A 26 -16.55 4.14 6.33
CA LEU A 26 -16.32 3.70 7.71
C LEU A 26 -16.94 4.67 8.72
N PRO A 27 -18.27 4.86 8.72
CA PRO A 27 -18.93 5.88 9.54
C PRO A 27 -18.79 5.65 11.06
N ARG A 28 -18.59 4.39 11.46
CA ARG A 28 -18.51 3.94 12.87
C ARG A 28 -17.06 3.81 13.39
N GLU A 29 -16.08 4.18 12.59
CA GLU A 29 -14.68 4.05 12.97
C GLU A 29 -14.14 5.31 13.66
N SER A 30 -13.08 5.11 14.45
CA SER A 30 -12.44 6.19 15.18
C SER A 30 -12.02 7.36 14.27
N LEU A 31 -12.06 8.57 14.81
CA LEU A 31 -11.62 9.78 14.12
C LEU A 31 -10.18 9.61 13.56
N LEU A 32 -9.28 9.10 14.40
CA LEU A 32 -7.88 8.91 14.04
C LEU A 32 -7.69 7.96 12.85
N LEU A 33 -8.43 6.84 12.81
CA LEU A 33 -8.32 5.90 11.71
C LEU A 33 -8.83 6.49 10.40
N ARG A 34 -9.96 7.21 10.45
CA ARG A 34 -10.48 7.92 9.27
C ARG A 34 -9.48 8.96 8.76
N LEU A 35 -8.84 9.71 9.66
CA LEU A 35 -7.85 10.73 9.30
C LEU A 35 -6.61 10.10 8.67
N ALA A 36 -6.15 8.98 9.22
CA ALA A 36 -5.03 8.23 8.67
C ALA A 36 -5.35 7.56 7.32
N LEU A 37 -6.62 7.27 7.03
CA LEU A 37 -7.06 6.77 5.73
C LEU A 37 -7.34 7.89 4.71
N SER A 38 -7.41 9.16 5.15
CA SER A 38 -7.75 10.29 4.27
C SER A 38 -6.78 10.42 3.10
N PHE A 39 -5.47 10.53 3.33
CA PHE A 39 -4.53 10.70 2.21
C PHE A 39 -4.51 9.52 1.23
N PRO A 40 -4.46 8.25 1.67
CA PRO A 40 -4.54 7.09 0.77
C PRO A 40 -5.78 7.12 -0.13
N LEU A 41 -6.95 7.46 0.42
CA LEU A 41 -8.21 7.57 -0.33
C LEU A 41 -8.21 8.79 -1.25
N ALA A 42 -7.68 9.93 -0.79
CA ALA A 42 -7.58 11.15 -1.58
C ALA A 42 -6.68 10.97 -2.80
N ALA A 43 -5.56 10.25 -2.66
CA ALA A 43 -4.66 9.97 -3.78
C ALA A 43 -5.33 9.10 -4.85
N LEU A 44 -6.10 8.07 -4.46
CA LEU A 44 -6.89 7.28 -5.42
C LEU A 44 -7.95 8.15 -6.11
N LEU A 45 -8.71 8.96 -5.36
CA LEU A 45 -9.70 9.87 -5.93
C LEU A 45 -9.08 10.86 -6.92
N ASN A 46 -7.96 11.48 -6.53
CA ASN A 46 -7.21 12.40 -7.36
C ASN A 46 -6.73 11.74 -8.67
N THR A 47 -6.33 10.46 -8.60
CA THR A 47 -5.96 9.66 -9.77
C THR A 47 -7.13 9.51 -10.73
N VAL A 48 -8.32 9.20 -10.22
CA VAL A 48 -9.53 9.07 -11.04
C VAL A 48 -9.87 10.40 -11.72
N ILE A 49 -9.79 11.52 -10.99
CA ILE A 49 -10.02 12.85 -11.56
C ILE A 49 -9.02 13.14 -12.69
N ILE A 50 -7.72 12.95 -12.43
CA ILE A 50 -6.68 13.19 -13.44
C ILE A 50 -6.84 12.27 -14.64
N PHE A 51 -7.24 11.01 -14.45
CA PHE A 51 -7.53 10.10 -15.54
C PHE A 51 -8.68 10.61 -16.41
N VAL A 52 -9.79 11.05 -15.81
CA VAL A 52 -10.94 11.61 -16.55
C VAL A 52 -10.50 12.87 -17.32
N LEU A 53 -9.78 13.80 -16.69
CA LEU A 53 -9.27 14.99 -17.37
C LEU A 53 -8.34 14.63 -18.53
N THR A 54 -7.48 13.62 -18.36
CA THR A 54 -6.57 13.13 -19.39
C THR A 54 -7.30 12.55 -20.58
N VAL A 55 -8.29 11.67 -20.34
CA VAL A 55 -9.11 11.06 -21.41
C VAL A 55 -9.90 12.11 -22.18
N LEU A 56 -10.42 13.12 -21.48
CA LEU A 56 -11.16 14.24 -22.08
C LEU A 56 -10.25 15.33 -22.66
N GLN A 57 -8.92 15.15 -22.62
CA GLN A 57 -7.93 16.13 -23.07
C GLN A 57 -8.11 17.52 -22.44
N ILE A 58 -8.62 17.57 -21.20
CA ILE A 58 -8.76 18.80 -20.43
C ILE A 58 -7.40 19.12 -19.80
N PRO A 59 -6.89 20.36 -19.92
CA PRO A 59 -5.60 20.73 -19.34
C PRO A 59 -5.51 20.44 -17.85
N LEU A 60 -4.42 19.78 -17.42
CA LEU A 60 -4.09 19.46 -16.02
C LEU A 60 -3.61 20.70 -15.25
N ALA A 61 -4.52 21.65 -15.09
CA ALA A 61 -4.31 22.91 -14.38
C ALA A 61 -5.14 22.98 -13.10
N TRP A 62 -4.80 23.94 -12.23
CA TRP A 62 -5.44 24.08 -10.92
C TRP A 62 -6.97 24.30 -11.02
N TRP A 63 -7.42 25.03 -12.05
CA TRP A 63 -8.85 25.26 -12.32
C TRP A 63 -9.59 24.05 -12.90
N SER A 64 -8.88 22.99 -13.32
CA SER A 64 -9.50 21.74 -13.78
C SER A 64 -9.52 20.70 -12.67
N ILE A 65 -8.40 20.56 -11.96
CA ILE A 65 -8.20 19.52 -10.94
C ILE A 65 -8.95 19.87 -9.64
N LEU A 66 -8.77 21.10 -9.11
CA LEU A 66 -9.33 21.46 -7.80
C LEU A 66 -10.86 21.49 -7.80
N PRO A 67 -11.56 22.00 -8.83
CA PRO A 67 -13.02 21.92 -8.87
C PRO A 67 -13.54 20.49 -8.87
N GLY A 68 -12.86 19.54 -9.52
CA GLY A 68 -13.22 18.12 -9.46
C GLY A 68 -13.21 17.58 -8.02
N LEU A 69 -12.18 17.93 -7.23
CA LEU A 69 -12.09 17.57 -5.82
C LEU A 69 -13.19 18.26 -4.99
N VAL A 70 -13.45 19.55 -5.22
CA VAL A 70 -14.49 20.31 -4.50
C VAL A 70 -15.89 19.76 -4.79
N ILE A 71 -16.18 19.42 -6.05
CA ILE A 71 -17.45 18.77 -6.43
C ILE A 71 -17.61 17.45 -5.69
N PHE A 72 -16.55 16.64 -5.62
CA PHE A 72 -16.57 15.40 -4.85
C PHE A 72 -16.80 15.66 -3.36
N ILE A 73 -16.12 16.64 -2.75
CA ILE A 73 -16.31 17.02 -1.35
C ILE A 73 -17.78 17.41 -1.11
N ALA A 74 -18.36 18.26 -1.95
CA ALA A 74 -19.75 18.68 -1.82
C ALA A 74 -20.72 17.48 -1.93
N ALA A 75 -20.54 16.62 -2.95
CA ALA A 75 -21.37 15.43 -3.15
C ALA A 75 -21.24 14.43 -1.99
N SER A 76 -20.02 14.18 -1.53
CA SER A 76 -19.74 13.26 -0.43
C SER A 76 -20.21 13.81 0.92
N HIS A 77 -20.24 15.14 1.12
CA HIS A 77 -20.85 15.76 2.28
C HIS A 77 -22.36 15.50 2.32
N ILE A 78 -23.04 15.66 1.18
CA ILE A 78 -24.47 15.35 1.03
C ILE A 78 -24.72 13.87 1.35
N VAL A 79 -23.93 12.95 0.80
CA VAL A 79 -24.07 11.51 1.07
C VAL A 79 -23.78 11.20 2.54
N SER A 80 -22.69 11.73 3.11
CA SER A 80 -22.26 11.43 4.48
C SER A 80 -23.17 12.02 5.57
N SER A 81 -23.98 13.04 5.23
CA SER A 81 -25.05 13.53 6.10
C SER A 81 -26.22 12.55 6.21
N ARG A 82 -26.43 11.70 5.20
CA ARG A 82 -27.49 10.68 5.16
C ARG A 82 -27.05 9.34 5.76
N VAL A 83 -25.75 9.08 5.82
CA VAL A 83 -25.23 7.86 6.46
C VAL A 83 -25.43 7.96 7.98
N ALA A 84 -26.36 7.18 8.50
CA ALA A 84 -26.67 7.15 9.94
C ALA A 84 -25.40 6.99 10.79
N ARG A 85 -25.21 7.91 11.74
CA ARG A 85 -24.15 7.84 12.75
C ARG A 85 -24.49 6.70 13.71
N GLY A 86 -24.06 5.49 13.37
CA GLY A 86 -24.11 4.38 14.31
C GLY A 86 -23.14 4.62 15.46
N GLY A 87 -23.52 4.18 16.67
CA GLY A 87 -22.64 4.25 17.83
C GLY A 87 -21.28 3.58 17.58
N ASP A 88 -20.26 4.05 18.28
CA ASP A 88 -18.88 3.58 18.15
C ASP A 88 -18.81 2.07 18.39
N ALA A 89 -18.50 1.32 17.34
CA ALA A 89 -18.20 -0.11 17.46
C ALA A 89 -16.76 -0.28 17.96
N SER A 90 -16.51 0.14 19.20
CA SER A 90 -15.18 0.02 19.82
C SER A 90 -14.95 -1.40 20.35
N VAL A 91 -14.65 -2.33 19.43
CA VAL A 91 -14.04 -3.60 19.83
C VAL A 91 -12.53 -3.35 20.01
N SER A 92 -12.14 -2.85 21.18
CA SER A 92 -10.73 -2.79 21.56
C SER A 92 -10.31 -4.16 22.08
N ARG A 93 -9.50 -4.90 21.33
CA ARG A 93 -8.88 -6.13 21.82
C ARG A 93 -7.58 -5.81 22.54
N GLY A 94 -7.38 -6.41 23.72
CA GLY A 94 -6.10 -6.37 24.43
C GLY A 94 -4.99 -7.07 23.64
N ASP A 95 -3.73 -6.80 23.99
CA ASP A 95 -2.59 -7.48 23.38
C ASP A 95 -2.67 -9.00 23.63
N HIS A 96 -2.47 -9.79 22.58
CA HIS A 96 -2.50 -11.26 22.67
C HIS A 96 -1.16 -11.89 23.04
N LEU A 97 -0.06 -11.12 22.98
CA LEU A 97 1.29 -11.62 23.25
C LEU A 97 1.57 -11.67 24.75
N THR A 98 1.85 -12.87 25.26
CA THR A 98 2.28 -13.11 26.65
C THR A 98 3.80 -12.98 26.75
N ILE A 99 4.28 -11.76 27.00
CA ILE A 99 5.70 -11.44 27.24
C ILE A 99 5.82 -10.86 28.65
N SER A 100 6.95 -11.08 29.33
CA SER A 100 7.17 -10.46 30.63
C SER A 100 7.08 -8.92 30.52
N PRO A 101 6.55 -8.23 31.55
CA PRO A 101 6.37 -6.78 31.48
C PRO A 101 7.67 -6.02 31.19
N LEU A 102 8.80 -6.48 31.75
CA LEU A 102 10.11 -5.88 31.52
C LEU A 102 10.50 -5.91 30.03
N TRP A 103 10.46 -7.09 29.40
CA TRP A 103 10.82 -7.24 27.98
C TRP A 103 9.85 -6.49 27.07
N LYS A 104 8.55 -6.49 27.41
CA LYS A 104 7.55 -5.70 26.68
C LYS A 104 7.89 -4.21 26.69
N ASN A 105 8.28 -3.66 27.84
CA ASN A 105 8.66 -2.26 27.97
C ASN A 105 9.94 -1.93 27.21
N VAL A 106 10.97 -2.78 27.32
CA VAL A 106 12.23 -2.62 26.58
C VAL A 106 11.98 -2.62 25.07
N LEU A 107 11.27 -3.63 24.56
CA LEU A 107 10.94 -3.72 23.14
C LEU A 107 10.10 -2.55 22.65
N THR A 108 9.13 -2.10 23.46
CA THR A 108 8.33 -0.91 23.15
C THR A 108 9.22 0.32 23.01
N ALA A 109 10.12 0.58 23.97
CA ALA A 109 11.04 1.70 23.91
C ALA A 109 11.98 1.62 22.70
N THR A 110 12.55 0.45 22.41
CA THR A 110 13.38 0.22 21.23
C THR A 110 12.62 0.48 19.93
N CYS A 111 11.40 -0.02 19.81
CA CYS A 111 10.58 0.19 18.61
C CYS A 111 10.22 1.66 18.40
N LEU A 112 9.86 2.37 19.47
CA LEU A 112 9.59 3.81 19.40
C LEU A 112 10.85 4.59 18.99
N LEU A 113 12.00 4.29 19.59
CA LEU A 113 13.27 4.93 19.23
C LEU A 113 13.62 4.69 17.76
N LEU A 114 13.50 3.45 17.27
CA LEU A 114 13.75 3.12 15.87
C LEU A 114 12.80 3.87 14.93
N LEU A 115 11.49 3.85 15.21
CA LEU A 115 10.51 4.55 14.39
C LEU A 115 10.75 6.07 14.38
N VAL A 116 11.05 6.68 15.52
CA VAL A 116 11.37 8.11 15.60
C VAL A 116 12.58 8.43 14.71
N ASN A 117 13.65 7.64 14.79
CA ASN A 117 14.83 7.85 13.96
C ASN A 117 14.54 7.67 12.47
N ILE A 118 13.81 6.61 12.08
CA ILE A 118 13.42 6.36 10.70
C ILE A 118 12.54 7.50 10.17
N PHE A 119 11.50 7.87 10.92
CA PHE A 119 10.57 8.92 10.50
C PHE A 119 11.22 10.30 10.44
N LEU A 120 12.16 10.59 11.35
CA LEU A 120 12.99 11.80 11.27
C LEU A 120 13.85 11.78 10.02
N PHE A 121 14.56 10.68 9.76
CA PHE A 121 15.41 10.51 8.58
C PHE A 121 14.63 10.73 7.27
N ILE A 122 13.48 10.05 7.10
CA ILE A 122 12.69 10.18 5.86
C ILE A 122 12.07 11.56 5.72
N THR A 123 11.69 12.21 6.84
CA THR A 123 11.11 13.56 6.81
C THR A 123 12.15 14.57 6.38
N VAL A 124 13.34 14.52 6.98
CA VAL A 124 14.48 15.38 6.61
C VAL A 124 14.82 15.19 5.14
N HIS A 125 14.92 13.94 4.67
CA HIS A 125 15.26 13.67 3.27
C HIS A 125 14.19 14.17 2.30
N SER A 126 12.92 13.80 2.51
CA SER A 126 11.85 14.12 1.56
C SER A 126 11.55 15.63 1.49
N VAL A 127 11.71 16.35 2.61
CA VAL A 127 11.39 17.79 2.67
C VAL A 127 12.56 18.64 2.19
N LEU A 128 13.80 18.28 2.53
CA LEU A 128 14.96 19.13 2.27
C LEU A 128 15.68 18.80 0.96
N PHE A 129 15.66 17.54 0.53
CA PHE A 129 16.46 17.07 -0.59
C PHE A 129 15.59 16.72 -1.82
N PRO A 130 16.12 16.91 -3.03
CA PRO A 130 15.48 16.42 -4.24
C PRO A 130 15.52 14.88 -4.30
N SER A 131 14.78 14.28 -5.23
CA SER A 131 14.91 12.84 -5.51
C SER A 131 16.33 12.54 -6.00
N LEU A 132 17.04 11.65 -5.32
CA LEU A 132 18.46 11.35 -5.56
C LEU A 132 18.67 10.12 -6.44
N THR A 133 17.73 9.18 -6.44
CA THR A 133 17.86 7.96 -7.24
C THR A 133 17.32 8.17 -8.64
N VAL A 134 18.04 7.65 -9.63
CA VAL A 134 17.65 7.74 -11.05
C VAL A 134 16.24 7.17 -11.23
N ASP A 135 15.96 6.00 -10.68
CA ASP A 135 14.63 5.38 -10.81
C ASP A 135 13.52 6.17 -10.10
N SER A 136 13.79 6.79 -8.93
CA SER A 136 12.81 7.70 -8.29
C SER A 136 12.48 8.85 -9.22
N TYR A 137 13.52 9.42 -9.82
CA TYR A 137 13.41 10.60 -10.63
C TYR A 137 12.77 10.30 -11.98
N THR A 138 13.32 9.41 -12.79
CA THR A 138 12.89 9.17 -14.18
C THR A 138 11.52 8.52 -14.29
N ASN A 139 11.19 7.56 -13.41
CA ASN A 139 9.91 6.85 -13.47
C ASN A 139 8.76 7.65 -12.85
N TRP A 140 9.04 8.43 -11.79
CA TRP A 140 8.01 9.06 -10.97
C TRP A 140 8.03 10.58 -11.08
N THR A 141 9.05 11.23 -10.54
CA THR A 141 9.09 12.70 -10.43
C THR A 141 9.16 13.41 -11.80
N MET A 142 10.00 12.92 -12.71
CA MET A 142 10.21 13.52 -14.04
C MET A 142 8.94 13.50 -14.87
N ARG A 143 8.22 12.37 -14.90
CA ARG A 143 6.96 12.29 -15.63
C ARG A 143 5.90 13.24 -15.07
N ALA A 144 5.84 13.39 -13.75
CA ALA A 144 4.95 14.36 -13.11
C ALA A 144 5.35 15.80 -13.45
N GLN A 145 6.66 16.10 -13.48
CA GLN A 145 7.22 17.40 -13.86
C GLN A 145 6.93 17.78 -15.32
N VAL A 146 7.15 16.85 -16.26
CA VAL A 146 6.82 17.05 -17.67
C VAL A 146 5.32 17.26 -17.82
N SER A 147 4.50 16.43 -17.16
CA SER A 147 3.04 16.53 -17.24
C SER A 147 2.51 17.86 -16.67
N PHE A 148 3.14 18.35 -15.60
CA PHE A 148 2.84 19.64 -15.00
C PHE A 148 3.18 20.80 -15.96
N THR A 149 4.35 20.74 -16.59
CA THR A 149 4.80 21.76 -17.56
C THR A 149 3.89 21.80 -18.79
N ASP A 150 3.57 20.63 -19.35
CA ASP A 150 2.75 20.48 -20.55
C ASP A 150 1.25 20.67 -20.28
N ARG A 151 0.84 20.67 -19.01
CA ARG A 151 -0.57 20.62 -18.57
C ARG A 151 -1.34 19.47 -19.21
N SER A 152 -0.68 18.36 -19.47
CA SER A 152 -1.27 17.12 -20.01
C SER A 152 -0.48 15.93 -19.49
N MET A 153 -1.10 14.76 -19.36
CA MET A 153 -0.37 13.60 -18.86
C MET A 153 0.66 13.15 -19.90
N ALA A 154 1.94 13.08 -19.51
CA ALA A 154 3.01 12.64 -20.39
C ALA A 154 2.96 11.13 -20.62
N PHE A 155 2.93 10.72 -21.90
CA PHE A 155 2.95 9.33 -22.35
C PHE A 155 4.06 9.13 -23.40
N ASP A 156 5.23 9.70 -23.14
CA ASP A 156 6.35 9.70 -24.08
C ASP A 156 6.83 8.29 -24.36
N GLN A 157 6.70 7.85 -25.62
CA GLN A 157 7.22 6.54 -26.04
C GLN A 157 8.75 6.47 -25.97
N THR A 158 9.42 7.61 -26.07
CA THR A 158 10.87 7.74 -26.04
C THR A 158 11.34 8.43 -24.77
N GLU A 159 12.48 8.01 -24.21
CA GLU A 159 13.07 8.61 -23.01
C GLU A 159 13.78 9.96 -23.26
N VAL A 160 13.53 10.63 -24.41
CA VAL A 160 14.17 11.91 -24.79
C VAL A 160 13.98 12.99 -23.72
N ARG A 161 12.82 13.00 -23.04
CA ARG A 161 12.51 13.95 -21.96
C ARG A 161 12.86 13.41 -20.56
N GLY A 162 13.57 12.28 -20.48
CA GLY A 162 13.91 11.60 -19.23
C GLY A 162 12.74 10.86 -18.56
N VAL A 163 11.58 10.76 -19.24
CA VAL A 163 10.43 9.99 -18.76
C VAL A 163 10.65 8.52 -19.06
N ALA A 164 10.81 7.72 -18.00
CA ALA A 164 10.87 6.28 -18.10
C ALA A 164 9.48 5.67 -17.82
N LYS A 165 9.21 4.53 -18.45
CA LYS A 165 7.99 3.70 -18.25
C LYS A 165 6.67 4.48 -18.36
N PRO A 166 6.37 5.13 -19.50
CA PRO A 166 5.12 5.90 -19.71
C PRO A 166 3.83 5.07 -19.52
N GLN A 167 3.91 3.75 -19.65
CA GLN A 167 2.81 2.80 -19.46
C GLN A 167 2.47 2.54 -17.98
N TYR A 168 3.29 3.01 -17.03
CA TYR A 168 2.95 2.85 -15.62
C TYR A 168 1.70 3.69 -15.27
N PRO A 169 0.79 3.11 -14.47
CA PRO A 169 -0.31 3.84 -13.85
C PRO A 169 0.19 5.04 -13.06
N PHE A 170 -0.60 6.11 -13.02
CA PHE A 170 -0.11 7.43 -12.64
C PHE A 170 -0.65 7.97 -11.30
N LEU A 171 -0.93 7.12 -10.32
CA LEU A 171 -1.40 7.58 -9.00
C LEU A 171 -0.39 8.50 -8.31
N VAL A 172 0.88 8.10 -8.30
CA VAL A 172 1.96 8.89 -7.66
C VAL A 172 2.15 10.20 -8.43
N HIS A 173 2.22 10.14 -9.76
CA HIS A 173 2.38 11.33 -10.60
C HIS A 173 1.23 12.30 -10.42
N GLY A 174 0.00 11.79 -10.42
CA GLY A 174 -1.19 12.59 -10.26
C GLY A 174 -1.19 13.33 -8.93
N LEU A 175 -0.78 12.68 -7.85
CA LEU A 175 -0.63 13.31 -6.55
C LEU A 175 0.43 14.43 -6.56
N GLN A 176 1.59 14.19 -7.18
CA GLN A 176 2.66 15.19 -7.30
C GLN A 176 2.26 16.38 -8.18
N ILE A 177 1.55 16.14 -9.29
CA ILE A 177 0.98 17.17 -10.17
C ILE A 177 0.00 18.03 -9.39
N THR A 178 -0.93 17.42 -8.64
CA THR A 178 -1.93 18.13 -7.84
C THR A 178 -1.28 18.98 -6.75
N ALA A 179 -0.31 18.43 -6.02
CA ALA A 179 0.40 19.16 -4.98
C ALA A 179 1.19 20.38 -5.49
N ASN A 180 1.69 20.31 -6.73
CA ASN A 180 2.39 21.41 -7.39
C ASN A 180 1.46 22.43 -8.05
N GLN A 181 0.13 22.26 -7.97
CA GLN A 181 -0.80 23.24 -8.52
C GLN A 181 -0.67 24.60 -7.82
N GLY A 182 -0.75 25.66 -8.61
CA GLY A 182 -0.56 27.04 -8.16
C GLY A 182 0.91 27.47 -8.02
N GLN A 183 1.87 26.58 -8.27
CA GLN A 183 3.27 26.97 -8.50
C GLN A 183 3.46 27.47 -9.93
N ARG A 184 4.39 28.40 -10.16
CA ARG A 184 4.79 28.83 -11.52
C ARG A 184 5.79 27.88 -12.16
N ILE A 185 6.61 27.24 -11.32
CA ILE A 185 7.69 26.33 -11.70
C ILE A 185 7.53 25.09 -10.82
N TRP A 186 7.85 23.92 -11.36
CA TRP A 186 7.88 22.67 -10.63
C TRP A 186 8.76 22.76 -9.37
N ASN A 187 8.35 22.07 -8.30
CA ASN A 187 9.09 22.00 -7.05
C ASN A 187 9.19 20.56 -6.53
N ASP A 188 10.38 19.97 -6.63
CA ASP A 188 10.65 18.60 -6.17
C ASP A 188 10.36 18.41 -4.69
N ARG A 189 10.59 19.42 -3.85
CA ARG A 189 10.32 19.32 -2.41
C ARG A 189 8.82 19.16 -2.14
N ILE A 190 7.97 19.84 -2.92
CA ILE A 190 6.51 19.68 -2.82
C ILE A 190 6.11 18.27 -3.28
N ALA A 191 6.67 17.79 -4.39
CA ALA A 191 6.42 16.45 -4.92
C ALA A 191 6.85 15.35 -3.94
N ASN A 192 8.00 15.49 -3.29
CA ASN A 192 8.51 14.56 -2.29
C ASN A 192 7.75 14.67 -0.95
N THR A 193 7.34 15.88 -0.56
CA THR A 193 6.58 16.07 0.69
C THR A 193 5.19 15.44 0.59
N ILE A 194 4.51 15.55 -0.55
CA ILE A 194 3.17 14.95 -0.70
C ILE A 194 3.22 13.41 -0.69
N THR A 195 4.25 12.81 -1.29
CA THR A 195 4.46 11.36 -1.24
C THR A 195 4.85 10.90 0.17
N LEU A 196 5.66 11.68 0.90
CA LEU A 196 5.91 11.44 2.33
C LEU A 196 4.60 11.43 3.13
N LEU A 197 3.71 12.43 2.94
CA LEU A 197 2.43 12.49 3.66
C LEU A 197 1.56 11.26 3.36
N LEU A 198 1.51 10.80 2.10
CA LEU A 198 0.83 9.55 1.73
C LEU A 198 1.41 8.34 2.47
N SER A 199 2.74 8.22 2.53
CA SER A 199 3.42 7.13 3.23
C SER A 199 3.15 7.17 4.75
N LEU A 200 3.33 8.32 5.39
CA LEU A 200 3.06 8.49 6.83
C LEU A 200 1.61 8.13 7.17
N SER A 201 0.66 8.59 6.35
CA SER A 201 -0.76 8.29 6.52
C SER A 201 -1.04 6.79 6.36
N SER A 202 -0.43 6.13 5.37
CA SER A 202 -0.57 4.69 5.16
C SER A 202 -0.04 3.86 6.33
N PHE A 203 1.16 4.20 6.85
CA PHE A 203 1.74 3.54 8.02
C PHE A 203 0.93 3.81 9.30
N ALA A 204 0.41 5.03 9.48
CA ALA A 204 -0.46 5.36 10.60
C ALA A 204 -1.78 4.55 10.54
N ALA A 205 -2.40 4.43 9.36
CA ALA A 205 -3.60 3.63 9.17
C ALA A 205 -3.33 2.14 9.43
N ALA A 206 -2.20 1.61 8.94
CA ALA A 206 -1.78 0.24 9.22
C ALA A 206 -1.58 0.00 10.73
N TYR A 207 -0.87 0.90 11.42
CA TYR A 207 -0.71 0.85 12.89
C TYR A 207 -2.07 0.82 13.59
N LEU A 208 -2.98 1.74 13.25
CA LEU A 208 -4.29 1.84 13.90
C LEU A 208 -5.17 0.60 13.63
N LEU A 209 -5.11 0.02 12.44
CA LEU A 209 -5.81 -1.22 12.11
C LEU A 209 -5.24 -2.41 12.87
N VAL A 210 -3.92 -2.61 12.87
CA VAL A 210 -3.28 -3.69 13.64
C VAL A 210 -3.58 -3.50 15.14
N ARG A 211 -3.51 -2.26 15.65
CA ARG A 211 -3.81 -1.94 17.05
C ARG A 211 -5.24 -2.34 17.41
N LYS A 212 -6.21 -2.02 16.56
CA LYS A 212 -7.60 -2.40 16.76
C LYS A 212 -7.77 -3.93 16.76
N LEU A 213 -7.10 -4.61 15.84
CA LEU A 213 -7.29 -6.05 15.62
C LEU A 213 -6.51 -6.92 16.62
N ARG A 214 -5.33 -6.50 17.07
CA ARG A 214 -4.34 -7.34 17.79
C ARG A 214 -3.65 -6.64 18.97
N GLY A 215 -4.02 -5.40 19.27
CA GLY A 215 -3.47 -4.62 20.37
C GLY A 215 -2.28 -3.73 19.97
N PRO A 216 -1.99 -2.68 20.76
CA PRO A 216 -0.99 -1.66 20.44
C PRO A 216 0.45 -2.20 20.34
N PHE A 217 0.80 -3.19 21.16
CA PHE A 217 2.17 -3.72 21.15
C PHE A 217 2.47 -4.48 19.85
N THR A 218 1.53 -5.32 19.42
CA THR A 218 1.62 -6.04 18.13
C THR A 218 1.68 -5.06 16.97
N ALA A 219 0.91 -3.98 17.03
CA ALA A 219 0.91 -2.93 16.02
C ALA A 219 2.25 -2.22 15.90
N LEU A 220 2.84 -1.87 17.05
CA LEU A 220 4.14 -1.24 17.11
C LEU A 220 5.21 -2.16 16.53
N LEU A 221 5.26 -3.42 16.97
CA LEU A 221 6.22 -4.41 16.45
C LEU A 221 6.11 -4.60 14.93
N ALA A 222 4.89 -4.78 14.41
CA ALA A 222 4.68 -5.03 12.99
C ALA A 222 5.12 -3.83 12.13
N VAL A 223 4.72 -2.61 12.52
CA VAL A 223 5.10 -1.40 11.80
C VAL A 223 6.60 -1.13 11.89
N THR A 224 7.22 -1.33 13.07
CA THR A 224 8.67 -1.22 13.23
C THR A 224 9.40 -2.23 12.37
N ALA A 225 9.00 -3.50 12.36
CA ALA A 225 9.63 -4.54 11.55
C ALA A 225 9.59 -4.21 10.04
N ILE A 226 8.49 -3.65 9.55
CA ILE A 226 8.36 -3.24 8.13
C ILE A 226 9.20 -2.00 7.84
N ALA A 227 9.03 -0.93 8.64
CA ALA A 227 9.70 0.35 8.40
C ALA A 227 11.22 0.29 8.61
N SER A 228 11.70 -0.62 9.45
CA SER A 228 13.13 -0.79 9.74
C SER A 228 13.88 -1.63 8.72
N MET A 229 13.22 -2.19 7.70
CA MET A 229 13.93 -2.80 6.58
C MET A 229 14.78 -1.72 5.90
N PRO A 230 16.12 -1.86 5.83
CA PRO A 230 17.01 -0.81 5.33
C PRO A 230 16.59 -0.20 3.99
N LEU A 231 16.13 -1.02 3.04
CA LEU A 231 15.70 -0.53 1.74
C LEU A 231 14.33 0.16 1.78
N MET A 232 13.44 -0.23 2.69
CA MET A 232 12.15 0.44 2.91
C MET A 232 12.36 1.88 3.37
N SER A 233 13.24 2.10 4.36
CA SER A 233 13.50 3.45 4.89
C SER A 233 14.17 4.37 3.85
N ILE A 234 15.12 3.84 3.07
CA ILE A 234 15.75 4.58 1.98
C ILE A 234 14.73 4.94 0.90
N GLN A 235 13.86 4.03 0.49
CA GLN A 235 12.86 4.30 -0.54
C GLN A 235 11.73 5.23 -0.06
N LEU A 236 11.34 5.13 1.22
CA LEU A 236 10.41 6.06 1.85
C LEU A 236 10.92 7.50 1.77
N ALA A 237 12.21 7.71 2.03
CA ALA A 237 12.88 9.01 1.93
C ALA A 237 12.92 9.58 0.50
N GLN A 238 12.73 8.73 -0.51
CA GLN A 238 12.89 9.07 -1.92
C GLN A 238 11.56 9.09 -2.69
N GLY A 239 10.43 8.87 -2.01
CA GLY A 239 9.10 8.82 -2.64
C GLY A 239 8.97 7.75 -3.72
N TYR A 240 9.64 6.61 -3.56
CA TYR A 240 9.67 5.57 -4.59
C TYR A 240 8.30 4.88 -4.74
N GLY A 241 7.83 4.67 -5.98
CA GLY A 241 6.49 4.12 -6.25
C GLY A 241 6.23 2.76 -5.60
N ASP A 242 7.22 1.88 -5.50
CA ASP A 242 7.06 0.55 -4.87
C ASP A 242 6.65 0.66 -3.39
N VAL A 243 7.07 1.69 -2.67
CA VAL A 243 6.68 1.92 -1.27
C VAL A 243 5.19 2.24 -1.16
N HIS A 244 4.66 3.03 -2.10
CA HIS A 244 3.24 3.36 -2.14
C HIS A 244 2.40 2.13 -2.50
N LEU A 245 2.87 1.31 -3.44
CA LEU A 245 2.25 0.02 -3.76
C LEU A 245 2.20 -0.87 -2.50
N ILE A 246 3.29 -0.96 -1.75
CA ILE A 246 3.36 -1.74 -0.51
C ILE A 246 2.41 -1.16 0.55
N GLY A 247 2.34 0.16 0.70
CA GLY A 247 1.40 0.82 1.59
C GLY A 247 -0.05 0.45 1.28
N TYR A 248 -0.45 0.52 0.01
CA TYR A 248 -1.78 0.11 -0.42
C TYR A 248 -2.03 -1.40 -0.29
N LEU A 249 -1.04 -2.23 -0.58
CA LEU A 249 -1.09 -3.68 -0.36
C LEU A 249 -1.31 -4.02 1.12
N MET A 250 -0.59 -3.37 2.03
CA MET A 250 -0.76 -3.52 3.49
C MET A 250 -2.15 -3.11 3.95
N LEU A 251 -2.66 -1.97 3.47
CA LEU A 251 -4.01 -1.51 3.79
C LEU A 251 -5.09 -2.44 3.20
N GLY A 252 -4.90 -2.92 1.97
CA GLY A 252 -5.77 -3.91 1.33
C GLY A 252 -5.85 -5.19 2.15
N PHE A 253 -4.69 -5.71 2.59
CA PHE A 253 -4.61 -6.87 3.49
C PHE A 253 -5.32 -6.62 4.83
N LEU A 254 -4.99 -5.55 5.55
CA LEU A 254 -5.54 -5.28 6.90
C LEU A 254 -7.04 -5.02 6.88
N THR A 255 -7.55 -4.37 5.84
CA THR A 255 -9.00 -4.15 5.67
C THR A 255 -9.72 -5.42 5.26
N LEU A 256 -9.09 -6.34 4.51
CA LEU A 256 -9.62 -7.70 4.28
C LEU A 256 -9.75 -8.47 5.60
N VAL A 257 -8.73 -8.39 6.45
CA VAL A 257 -8.79 -8.99 7.79
C VAL A 257 -9.92 -8.35 8.59
N ALA A 258 -10.02 -7.01 8.62
CA ALA A 258 -11.09 -6.32 9.34
C ALA A 258 -12.49 -6.72 8.86
N TRP A 259 -12.69 -6.97 7.56
CA TRP A 259 -13.94 -7.53 7.03
C TRP A 259 -14.23 -8.92 7.63
N LYS A 260 -13.24 -9.81 7.65
CA LYS A 260 -13.41 -11.15 8.25
C LYS A 260 -13.72 -11.12 9.73
N GLU A 261 -13.21 -10.11 10.44
CA GLU A 261 -13.39 -9.99 11.89
C GLU A 261 -14.70 -9.34 12.30
N THR A 262 -15.24 -8.47 11.46
CA THR A 262 -16.44 -7.68 11.78
C THR A 262 -17.67 -8.10 10.97
N ALA A 263 -17.48 -8.89 9.91
CA ALA A 263 -18.46 -9.19 8.88
C ALA A 263 -19.07 -7.95 8.20
N ASP A 264 -18.53 -6.74 8.41
CA ASP A 264 -19.00 -5.52 7.77
C ASP A 264 -18.40 -5.40 6.36
N GLN A 265 -19.26 -5.53 5.36
CA GLN A 265 -18.92 -5.49 3.93
C GLN A 265 -18.19 -4.22 3.52
N ARG A 266 -18.36 -3.11 4.26
CA ARG A 266 -17.65 -1.86 3.99
C ARG A 266 -16.12 -2.02 4.05
N TRP A 267 -15.62 -2.89 4.91
CA TRP A 267 -14.20 -3.22 4.96
C TRP A 267 -13.73 -3.97 3.72
N LEU A 268 -14.56 -4.85 3.14
CA LEU A 268 -14.23 -5.53 1.90
C LEU A 268 -14.19 -4.55 0.72
N TRP A 269 -15.13 -3.60 0.68
CA TRP A 269 -15.11 -2.51 -0.29
C TRP A 269 -13.87 -1.63 -0.15
N LEU A 270 -13.49 -1.27 1.07
CA LEU A 270 -12.26 -0.52 1.30
C LEU A 270 -11.02 -1.34 0.87
N SER A 271 -11.01 -2.64 1.14
CA SER A 271 -9.95 -3.55 0.69
C SER A 271 -9.82 -3.61 -0.83
N ALA A 272 -10.95 -3.65 -1.53
CA ALA A 272 -10.99 -3.55 -2.98
C ALA A 272 -10.43 -2.20 -3.47
N LEU A 273 -10.83 -1.08 -2.88
CA LEU A 273 -10.30 0.25 -3.25
C LEU A 273 -8.80 0.38 -3.00
N MET A 274 -8.28 -0.14 -1.89
CA MET A 274 -6.84 -0.14 -1.63
C MET A 274 -6.09 -1.02 -2.63
N THR A 275 -6.66 -2.17 -3.01
CA THR A 275 -6.09 -3.03 -4.07
C THR A 275 -6.08 -2.32 -5.42
N ALA A 276 -7.16 -1.60 -5.77
CA ALA A 276 -7.22 -0.77 -6.96
C ALA A 276 -6.15 0.32 -6.93
N ALA A 277 -5.93 0.97 -5.79
CA ALA A 277 -4.88 1.98 -5.63
C ALA A 277 -3.47 1.39 -5.79
N ALA A 278 -3.23 0.15 -5.33
CA ALA A 278 -1.97 -0.55 -5.59
C ALA A 278 -1.75 -0.77 -7.09
N MET A 279 -2.78 -1.21 -7.83
CA MET A 279 -2.74 -1.33 -9.29
C MET A 279 -2.51 0.03 -9.97
N TRP A 280 -3.15 1.09 -9.50
CA TRP A 280 -2.98 2.45 -10.01
C TRP A 280 -1.63 3.11 -9.66
N THR A 281 -0.85 2.49 -8.77
CA THR A 281 0.51 2.92 -8.43
C THR A 281 1.54 2.36 -9.40
N LYS A 282 1.42 1.07 -9.73
CA LYS A 282 2.37 0.37 -10.60
C LYS A 282 1.70 -0.87 -11.19
N LEU A 283 2.12 -1.30 -12.38
CA LEU A 283 1.57 -2.48 -13.05
C LEU A 283 1.74 -3.76 -12.22
N GLU A 284 2.84 -3.87 -11.47
CA GLU A 284 3.05 -4.98 -10.54
C GLU A 284 1.96 -5.10 -9.47
N GLY A 285 1.19 -4.04 -9.21
CA GLY A 285 0.02 -4.09 -8.32
C GLY A 285 -1.07 -5.04 -8.82
N LEU A 286 -1.14 -5.32 -10.13
CA LEU A 286 -2.03 -6.35 -10.67
C LEU A 286 -1.63 -7.74 -10.13
N TRP A 287 -0.34 -8.05 -10.15
CA TRP A 287 0.19 -9.35 -9.74
C TRP A 287 0.31 -9.40 -8.21
N PHE A 288 1.13 -8.55 -7.60
CA PHE A 288 1.44 -8.62 -6.18
C PHE A 288 0.28 -8.24 -5.24
N ALA A 289 -0.71 -7.49 -5.72
CA ALA A 289 -1.88 -7.12 -4.92
C ALA A 289 -3.14 -7.82 -5.40
N PHE A 290 -3.60 -7.55 -6.62
CA PHE A 290 -4.93 -7.97 -7.05
C PHE A 290 -5.12 -9.48 -7.15
N VAL A 291 -4.19 -10.21 -7.78
CA VAL A 291 -4.34 -11.66 -7.99
C VAL A 291 -4.41 -12.44 -6.67
N PRO A 292 -3.45 -12.30 -5.73
CA PRO A 292 -3.53 -12.92 -4.41
C PRO A 292 -4.75 -12.45 -3.62
N TRP A 293 -5.07 -11.15 -3.66
CA TRP A 293 -6.22 -10.61 -2.95
C TRP A 293 -7.54 -11.23 -3.43
N ALA A 294 -7.77 -11.28 -4.75
CA ALA A 294 -8.99 -11.82 -5.33
C ALA A 294 -9.17 -13.31 -4.99
N LEU A 295 -8.07 -14.09 -5.04
CA LEU A 295 -8.06 -15.48 -4.61
C LEU A 295 -8.42 -15.60 -3.13
N LEU A 296 -7.82 -14.80 -2.25
CA LEU A 296 -8.15 -14.83 -0.82
C LEU A 296 -9.59 -14.42 -0.54
N VAL A 297 -10.10 -13.37 -1.18
CA VAL A 297 -11.51 -12.96 -1.05
C VAL A 297 -12.42 -14.13 -1.44
N PHE A 298 -12.12 -14.80 -2.56
CA PHE A 298 -12.88 -15.95 -3.01
C PHE A 298 -12.83 -17.13 -2.01
N LEU A 299 -11.67 -17.42 -1.44
CA LEU A 299 -11.48 -18.49 -0.46
C LEU A 299 -12.10 -18.18 0.91
N LEU A 300 -12.15 -16.91 1.31
CA LEU A 300 -12.62 -16.48 2.62
C LEU A 300 -14.10 -16.07 2.63
N ALA A 301 -14.72 -15.88 1.46
CA ALA A 301 -16.11 -15.45 1.35
C ALA A 301 -17.08 -16.58 1.76
N PRO A 302 -18.00 -16.33 2.72
CA PRO A 302 -19.00 -17.33 3.10
C PRO A 302 -20.00 -17.62 1.98
N LYS A 303 -20.27 -16.63 1.11
CA LYS A 303 -21.07 -16.78 -0.10
C LYS A 303 -20.41 -16.02 -1.24
N ARG A 304 -20.22 -16.69 -2.38
CA ARG A 304 -19.52 -16.12 -3.56
C ARG A 304 -20.19 -14.84 -4.07
N THR A 305 -21.52 -14.76 -4.03
CA THR A 305 -22.27 -13.60 -4.54
C THR A 305 -21.95 -12.28 -3.84
N HIS A 306 -21.62 -12.31 -2.53
CA HIS A 306 -21.22 -11.10 -1.79
C HIS A 306 -19.80 -10.63 -2.13
N ALA A 307 -18.97 -11.51 -2.67
CA ALA A 307 -17.58 -11.23 -3.02
C ALA A 307 -17.38 -10.77 -4.47
N LEU A 308 -18.26 -11.19 -5.39
CA LEU A 308 -18.08 -10.92 -6.84
C LEU A 308 -17.94 -9.43 -7.15
N LEU A 309 -18.85 -8.60 -6.63
CA LEU A 309 -18.84 -7.18 -6.96
C LEU A 309 -17.60 -6.45 -6.38
N PRO A 310 -17.20 -6.66 -5.11
CA PRO A 310 -15.91 -6.19 -4.62
C PRO A 310 -14.74 -6.67 -5.47
N ILE A 311 -14.67 -7.95 -5.87
CA ILE A 311 -13.59 -8.49 -6.71
C ILE A 311 -13.52 -7.80 -8.07
N ILE A 312 -14.66 -7.51 -8.69
CA ILE A 312 -14.73 -6.86 -10.00
C ILE A 312 -14.35 -5.36 -9.90
N THR A 313 -14.51 -4.74 -8.74
CA THR A 313 -14.32 -3.29 -8.57
C THR A 313 -12.91 -2.78 -8.89
N PRO A 314 -11.80 -3.38 -8.39
CA PRO A 314 -10.46 -2.98 -8.79
C PRO A 314 -10.23 -3.08 -10.29
N LEU A 315 -10.76 -4.13 -10.93
CA LEU A 315 -10.67 -4.30 -12.38
C LEU A 315 -11.46 -3.21 -13.12
N LEU A 316 -12.69 -2.90 -12.70
CA LEU A 316 -13.48 -1.83 -13.32
C LEU A 316 -12.79 -0.48 -13.21
N LEU A 317 -12.10 -0.22 -12.09
CA LEU A 317 -11.34 1.01 -11.91
C LEU A 317 -10.04 1.03 -12.72
N PHE A 318 -9.44 -0.12 -13.02
CA PHE A 318 -8.13 -0.21 -13.67
C PHE A 318 -8.18 -0.46 -15.18
N ILE A 319 -9.14 -1.26 -15.67
CA ILE A 319 -9.30 -1.58 -17.10
C ILE A 319 -9.35 -0.32 -17.99
N PRO A 320 -10.05 0.77 -17.63
CA PRO A 320 -10.05 1.99 -18.43
C PRO A 320 -8.64 2.55 -18.69
N PHE A 321 -7.72 2.43 -17.72
CA PHE A 321 -6.33 2.81 -17.91
C PHE A 321 -5.61 1.90 -18.90
N SER A 322 -5.77 0.58 -18.76
CA SER A 322 -5.17 -0.38 -19.70
C SER A 322 -5.68 -0.17 -21.12
N LEU A 323 -6.97 0.10 -21.29
CA LEU A 323 -7.56 0.45 -22.57
C LEU A 323 -6.97 1.76 -23.12
N LEU A 324 -6.84 2.80 -22.28
CA LEU A 324 -6.17 4.03 -22.69
C LEU A 324 -4.76 3.76 -23.22
N MET A 325 -3.97 2.93 -22.52
CA MET A 325 -2.60 2.61 -22.95
C MET A 325 -2.57 1.94 -24.32
N LEU A 326 -3.46 0.98 -24.54
CA LEU A 326 -3.61 0.34 -25.85
C LEU A 326 -4.03 1.34 -26.94
N THR A 327 -4.97 2.25 -26.65
CA THR A 327 -5.44 3.23 -27.65
C THR A 327 -4.38 4.24 -28.07
N ILE A 328 -3.43 4.56 -27.19
CA ILE A 328 -2.30 5.46 -27.50
C ILE A 328 -1.06 4.71 -27.98
N GLY A 329 -1.18 3.40 -28.24
CA GLY A 329 -0.11 2.56 -28.79
C GLY A 329 1.01 2.23 -27.80
N LEU A 330 0.77 2.35 -26.49
CA LEU A 330 1.72 1.93 -25.47
C LEU A 330 1.50 0.45 -25.09
N PRO A 331 2.58 -0.34 -24.92
CA PRO A 331 2.47 -1.72 -24.45
C PRO A 331 1.99 -1.75 -22.99
N ILE A 332 1.24 -2.79 -22.64
CA ILE A 332 0.82 -3.03 -21.24
C ILE A 332 2.01 -3.54 -20.42
N SER A 333 2.98 -4.24 -21.01
CA SER A 333 4.22 -4.65 -20.33
C SER A 333 5.33 -3.62 -20.55
N HIS A 334 6.30 -3.59 -19.63
CA HIS A 334 7.31 -2.53 -19.59
C HIS A 334 8.62 -2.87 -20.30
N SER A 335 8.73 -4.08 -20.84
CA SER A 335 9.80 -4.45 -21.75
C SER A 335 9.31 -5.51 -22.73
N GLU A 336 9.78 -5.45 -23.98
CA GLU A 336 9.68 -6.57 -24.94
C GLU A 336 10.35 -7.83 -24.38
N ILE A 337 11.31 -7.62 -23.48
CA ILE A 337 12.05 -8.63 -22.74
C ILE A 337 11.12 -9.45 -21.83
N ASP A 338 10.08 -8.86 -21.24
CA ASP A 338 9.12 -9.56 -20.36
C ASP A 338 8.25 -10.59 -21.11
N ALA A 339 8.19 -10.53 -22.45
CA ALA A 339 7.38 -11.46 -23.25
C ALA A 339 8.02 -12.85 -23.35
N ALA A 340 9.34 -12.97 -23.12
CA ALA A 340 10.04 -14.25 -23.18
C ALA A 340 9.88 -15.03 -21.87
N PHE A 341 8.95 -15.98 -21.84
CA PHE A 341 8.80 -16.90 -20.71
C PHE A 341 9.61 -18.17 -20.93
N ALA A 342 10.78 -18.26 -20.28
CA ALA A 342 11.67 -19.42 -20.34
C ALA A 342 12.51 -19.50 -19.07
N TRP A 343 12.85 -20.72 -18.64
CA TRP A 343 13.77 -20.94 -17.52
C TRP A 343 15.11 -20.22 -17.76
N GLN A 344 15.51 -19.36 -16.83
CA GLN A 344 16.72 -18.52 -16.94
C GLN A 344 17.92 -19.06 -16.15
N GLY A 345 17.79 -20.20 -15.45
CA GLY A 345 18.89 -20.76 -14.64
C GLY A 345 19.25 -19.95 -13.39
N ALA A 346 18.39 -19.02 -12.95
CA ALA A 346 18.70 -18.08 -11.88
C ALA A 346 18.35 -18.56 -10.45
N LEU A 347 18.16 -19.87 -10.24
CA LEU A 347 17.77 -20.42 -8.93
C LEU A 347 18.77 -20.11 -7.83
N ILE A 348 20.07 -20.33 -8.09
CA ILE A 348 21.12 -20.10 -7.10
C ILE A 348 21.20 -18.60 -6.76
N PRO A 349 21.30 -17.66 -7.73
CA PRO A 349 21.23 -16.23 -7.45
C PRO A 349 19.97 -15.82 -6.67
N PHE A 350 18.82 -16.42 -7.00
CA PHE A 350 17.56 -16.12 -6.32
C PHE A 350 17.60 -16.51 -4.84
N LEU A 351 18.05 -17.72 -4.54
CA LEU A 351 18.22 -18.18 -3.15
C LEU A 351 19.28 -17.36 -2.42
N GLN A 352 20.39 -17.02 -3.07
CA GLN A 352 21.42 -16.16 -2.50
C GLN A 352 20.90 -14.75 -2.19
N ALA A 353 20.07 -14.17 -3.06
CA ALA A 353 19.47 -12.85 -2.83
C ALA A 353 18.38 -12.87 -1.75
N LEU A 354 17.75 -14.01 -1.48
CA LEU A 354 16.82 -14.12 -0.36
C LEU A 354 17.54 -14.29 0.98
N PHE A 355 18.53 -15.17 1.04
CA PHE A 355 19.09 -15.63 2.32
C PHE A 355 20.49 -15.08 2.60
N THR A 356 21.34 -14.92 1.59
CA THR A 356 22.77 -14.64 1.80
C THR A 356 23.11 -13.15 1.68
N PHE A 357 22.58 -12.48 0.67
CA PHE A 357 22.88 -11.09 0.34
C PHE A 357 21.60 -10.26 0.29
N GLY A 358 21.67 -8.99 0.64
CA GLY A 358 20.56 -8.05 0.47
C GLY A 358 20.11 -7.33 1.74
N SER A 359 19.17 -6.41 1.56
CA SER A 359 18.68 -5.52 2.61
C SER A 359 17.69 -6.16 3.58
N PHE A 360 17.48 -7.47 3.51
CA PHE A 360 16.44 -8.15 4.29
C PHE A 360 16.97 -8.86 5.54
N GLY A 361 18.28 -9.13 5.58
CA GLY A 361 18.96 -9.74 6.72
C GLY A 361 18.22 -10.94 7.30
N ILE A 362 17.99 -10.93 8.62
CA ILE A 362 17.33 -12.01 9.35
C ILE A 362 15.85 -12.21 9.00
N ALA A 363 15.20 -11.24 8.34
CA ALA A 363 13.76 -11.31 8.05
C ALA A 363 13.41 -12.50 7.16
N TRP A 364 14.20 -12.78 6.11
CA TRP A 364 13.97 -13.94 5.24
C TRP A 364 14.29 -15.28 5.88
N TYR A 365 14.96 -15.33 7.03
CA TYR A 365 15.08 -16.55 7.81
C TYR A 365 13.89 -16.73 8.76
N VAL A 366 13.48 -15.65 9.43
CA VAL A 366 12.42 -15.70 10.44
C VAL A 366 11.04 -15.86 9.81
N LEU A 367 10.76 -15.16 8.71
CA LEU A 367 9.41 -15.15 8.11
C LEU A 367 8.99 -16.50 7.54
N PRO A 368 9.81 -17.25 6.77
CA PRO A 368 9.43 -18.58 6.31
C PRO A 368 9.24 -19.58 7.46
N VAL A 369 10.06 -19.49 8.51
CA VAL A 369 9.90 -20.34 9.70
C VAL A 369 8.59 -20.01 10.42
N ALA A 370 8.31 -18.73 10.66
CA ALA A 370 7.06 -18.29 11.29
C ALA A 370 5.84 -18.70 10.44
N ALA A 371 5.90 -18.50 9.13
CA ALA A 371 4.87 -18.93 8.19
C ALA A 371 4.64 -20.44 8.23
N ALA A 372 5.71 -21.25 8.20
CA ALA A 372 5.63 -22.69 8.30
C ALA A 372 5.01 -23.13 9.63
N LEU A 373 5.42 -22.54 10.75
CA LEU A 373 4.84 -22.83 12.06
C LEU A 373 3.35 -22.50 12.13
N ILE A 374 2.91 -21.39 11.53
CA ILE A 374 1.49 -21.02 11.45
C ILE A 374 0.72 -22.05 10.62
N VAL A 375 1.24 -22.43 9.44
CA VAL A 375 0.57 -23.38 8.53
C VAL A 375 0.50 -24.78 9.12
N LEU A 376 1.59 -25.28 9.70
CA LEU A 376 1.69 -26.64 10.25
C LEU A 376 0.99 -26.80 11.60
N ASN A 377 0.77 -25.73 12.35
CA ASN A 377 0.05 -25.79 13.61
C ASN A 377 -1.44 -26.12 13.38
N LYS A 378 -1.87 -27.28 13.88
CA LYS A 378 -3.25 -27.78 13.77
C LYS A 378 -4.27 -26.85 14.42
N ASN A 379 -3.86 -26.10 15.44
CA ASN A 379 -4.72 -25.18 16.19
C ASN A 379 -4.83 -23.80 15.53
N THR A 380 -4.13 -23.55 14.43
CA THR A 380 -4.24 -22.31 13.66
C THR A 380 -5.57 -22.28 12.90
N SER A 381 -6.28 -21.14 12.95
CA SER A 381 -7.51 -20.96 12.16
C SER A 381 -7.25 -20.98 10.65
N TRP A 382 -8.23 -21.44 9.86
CA TRP A 382 -8.14 -21.42 8.40
C TRP A 382 -7.81 -20.03 7.85
N GLU A 383 -8.42 -18.98 8.40
CA GLU A 383 -8.18 -17.59 7.99
C GLU A 383 -6.71 -17.20 8.17
N SER A 384 -6.10 -17.60 9.28
CA SER A 384 -4.68 -17.31 9.55
C SER A 384 -3.77 -18.01 8.53
N ARG A 385 -4.12 -19.22 8.09
CA ARG A 385 -3.39 -19.92 7.01
C ARG A 385 -3.58 -19.23 5.66
N ALA A 386 -4.81 -18.77 5.36
CA ALA A 386 -5.08 -18.00 4.16
C ALA A 386 -4.29 -16.68 4.13
N TYR A 387 -4.12 -16.00 5.27
CA TYR A 387 -3.31 -14.79 5.35
C TYR A 387 -1.84 -15.04 5.02
N VAL A 388 -1.26 -16.14 5.51
CA VAL A 388 0.10 -16.57 5.14
C VAL A 388 0.19 -16.93 3.66
N LEU A 389 -0.86 -17.56 3.11
CA LEU A 389 -0.94 -17.89 1.68
C LEU A 389 -0.82 -16.65 0.80
N TRP A 390 -1.36 -15.49 1.17
CA TRP A 390 -1.15 -14.26 0.41
C TRP A 390 0.34 -13.95 0.27
N GLY A 391 1.07 -13.86 1.38
CA GLY A 391 2.51 -13.58 1.35
C GLY A 391 3.28 -14.63 0.54
N ALA A 392 2.92 -15.91 0.67
CA ALA A 392 3.53 -16.99 -0.10
C ALA A 392 3.26 -16.89 -1.61
N LEU A 393 2.04 -16.48 -2.02
CA LEU A 393 1.70 -16.25 -3.43
C LEU A 393 2.55 -15.12 -4.02
N VAL A 394 2.74 -14.02 -3.30
CA VAL A 394 3.59 -12.91 -3.76
C VAL A 394 5.05 -13.34 -3.87
N VAL A 395 5.55 -14.18 -2.95
CA VAL A 395 6.90 -14.79 -3.08
C VAL A 395 6.98 -15.70 -4.30
N ALA A 396 5.95 -16.51 -4.55
CA ALA A 396 5.91 -17.40 -5.71
C ALA A 396 5.87 -16.62 -7.02
N GLU A 397 5.08 -15.55 -7.10
CA GLU A 397 5.05 -14.64 -8.25
C GLU A 397 6.41 -13.99 -8.49
N LEU A 398 7.07 -13.52 -7.43
CA LEU A 398 8.43 -12.99 -7.51
C LEU A 398 9.41 -14.06 -8.04
N ALA A 399 9.33 -15.29 -7.54
CA ALA A 399 10.14 -16.39 -8.04
C ALA A 399 9.86 -16.66 -9.52
N VAL A 400 8.59 -16.68 -9.94
CA VAL A 400 8.23 -16.88 -11.34
C VAL A 400 8.84 -15.79 -12.23
N ILE A 401 8.74 -14.53 -11.84
CA ILE A 401 9.32 -13.41 -12.58
C ILE A 401 10.83 -13.58 -12.76
N TYR A 402 11.57 -13.82 -11.67
CA TYR A 402 13.03 -13.84 -11.75
C TYR A 402 13.64 -15.17 -12.22
N LEU A 403 12.88 -16.26 -12.19
CA LEU A 403 13.36 -17.56 -12.65
C LEU A 403 12.95 -17.88 -14.09
N PHE A 404 11.85 -17.30 -14.56
CA PHE A 404 11.26 -17.63 -15.87
C PHE A 404 11.13 -16.45 -16.83
N THR A 405 11.54 -15.24 -16.47
CA THR A 405 11.64 -14.11 -17.42
C THR A 405 13.03 -13.51 -17.38
N PRO A 406 13.46 -12.75 -18.41
CA PRO A 406 14.81 -12.22 -18.44
C PRO A 406 15.09 -11.15 -17.37
N ASN A 407 14.09 -10.83 -16.52
CA ASN A 407 14.31 -10.12 -15.26
C ASN A 407 15.31 -10.83 -14.34
N ALA A 408 15.59 -12.11 -14.57
CA ALA A 408 16.75 -12.82 -14.00
C ALA A 408 18.05 -12.00 -14.06
N ARG A 409 18.27 -11.20 -15.11
CA ARG A 409 19.45 -10.32 -15.24
C ARG A 409 19.48 -9.25 -14.15
N PHE A 410 18.34 -8.63 -13.83
CA PHE A 410 18.24 -7.64 -12.76
C PHE A 410 18.45 -8.25 -11.37
N LEU A 411 18.13 -9.53 -11.19
CA LEU A 411 18.48 -10.28 -9.98
C LEU A 411 19.99 -10.52 -9.90
N ILE A 412 20.60 -11.01 -10.98
CA ILE A 412 22.06 -11.27 -11.03
C ILE A 412 22.84 -9.99 -10.78
N ASN A 413 22.37 -8.86 -11.30
CA ASN A 413 22.98 -7.54 -11.12
C ASN A 413 22.59 -6.84 -9.81
N SER A 414 21.73 -7.44 -8.97
CA SER A 414 21.30 -6.85 -7.69
C SER A 414 20.54 -5.51 -7.80
N GLU A 415 19.80 -5.27 -8.88
CA GLU A 415 19.18 -3.96 -9.17
C GLU A 415 17.74 -3.86 -8.65
N ALA A 416 16.84 -4.73 -9.12
CA ALA A 416 15.39 -4.60 -8.90
C ALA A 416 14.82 -5.58 -7.86
N PHE A 417 15.42 -6.76 -7.73
CA PHE A 417 14.91 -7.86 -6.91
C PHE A 417 14.64 -7.43 -5.47
N PHE A 418 15.62 -6.76 -4.85
CA PHE A 418 15.51 -6.37 -3.45
C PHE A 418 14.37 -5.39 -3.20
N ARG A 419 13.95 -4.59 -4.19
CA ARG A 419 12.85 -3.64 -4.02
C ARG A 419 11.52 -4.38 -4.00
N GLN A 420 11.33 -5.29 -4.95
CA GLN A 420 10.09 -6.05 -5.07
C GLN A 420 9.91 -7.05 -3.92
N ALA A 421 11.00 -7.59 -3.37
CA ALA A 421 10.96 -8.45 -2.19
C ALA A 421 10.44 -7.77 -0.90
N LEU A 422 10.35 -6.44 -0.84
CA LEU A 422 9.76 -5.71 0.28
C LEU A 422 8.25 -5.99 0.42
N ALA A 423 7.55 -6.18 -0.70
CA ALA A 423 6.11 -6.44 -0.72
C ALA A 423 5.72 -7.75 -0.03
N PRO A 424 6.26 -8.93 -0.42
CA PRO A 424 5.94 -10.17 0.27
C PRO A 424 6.42 -10.16 1.73
N ALA A 425 7.55 -9.53 2.04
CA ALA A 425 8.04 -9.43 3.42
C ALA A 425 7.06 -8.64 4.31
N ALA A 426 6.55 -7.50 3.83
CA ALA A 426 5.56 -6.70 4.55
C ALA A 426 4.25 -7.47 4.78
N VAL A 427 3.74 -8.17 3.76
CA VAL A 427 2.53 -9.00 3.88
C VAL A 427 2.74 -10.16 4.86
N LEU A 428 3.88 -10.85 4.81
CA LEU A 428 4.18 -11.95 5.73
C LEU A 428 4.30 -11.48 7.18
N ILE A 429 4.91 -10.31 7.43
CA ILE A 429 4.94 -9.70 8.78
C ILE A 429 3.52 -9.44 9.28
N LEU A 430 2.65 -8.85 8.45
CA LEU A 430 1.26 -8.59 8.82
C LEU A 430 0.46 -9.90 8.99
N ALA A 431 0.69 -10.91 8.16
CA ALA A 431 0.06 -12.22 8.29
C ALA A 431 0.43 -12.89 9.62
N CYS A 432 1.71 -12.83 10.00
CA CYS A 432 2.18 -13.32 11.30
C CYS A 432 1.56 -12.52 12.46
N ALA A 433 1.50 -11.18 12.34
CA ALA A 433 0.85 -10.32 13.34
C ALA A 433 -0.65 -10.61 13.47
N MET A 434 -1.31 -11.02 12.38
CA MET A 434 -2.74 -11.33 12.34
C MET A 434 -3.07 -12.78 12.74
N HIS A 435 -2.08 -13.62 13.04
CA HIS A 435 -2.29 -15.01 13.44
C HIS A 435 -3.26 -15.15 14.62
N ARG A 436 -4.12 -16.18 14.56
CA ARG A 436 -5.01 -16.60 15.64
C ARG A 436 -5.01 -18.11 15.83
N ARG A 437 -5.11 -18.51 17.09
CA ARG A 437 -5.45 -19.88 17.50
C ARG A 437 -6.97 -20.07 17.49
N HIS A 438 -7.42 -21.30 17.29
CA HIS A 438 -8.82 -21.68 17.30
C HIS A 438 -9.46 -21.35 18.67
N PRO A 439 -10.68 -20.77 18.70
CA PRO A 439 -11.35 -20.38 19.96
C PRO A 439 -11.62 -21.53 20.94
N GLN A 440 -11.80 -22.76 20.43
CA GLN A 440 -12.24 -23.92 21.24
C GLN A 440 -11.27 -24.31 22.37
N GLU A 441 -9.98 -23.99 22.26
CA GLU A 441 -9.02 -24.25 23.36
C GLU A 441 -9.10 -23.21 24.48
N ILE A 442 -9.55 -21.99 24.21
CA ILE A 442 -9.61 -20.93 25.22
C ILE A 442 -10.72 -21.22 26.23
N ASP A 443 -11.88 -21.69 25.76
CA ASP A 443 -12.99 -22.04 26.63
C ASP A 443 -12.63 -23.25 27.53
N ASN A 444 -12.02 -24.30 26.97
CA ASN A 444 -11.58 -25.46 27.74
C ASN A 444 -10.49 -25.13 28.78
N GLN A 445 -9.52 -24.27 28.46
CA GLN A 445 -8.50 -23.84 29.42
C GLN A 445 -9.07 -22.92 30.51
N SER A 446 -10.11 -22.14 30.19
CA SER A 446 -10.80 -21.32 31.19
C SER A 446 -11.60 -22.18 32.18
N GLU A 447 -12.22 -23.27 31.70
CA GLU A 447 -12.95 -24.22 32.54
C GLU A 447 -12.02 -25.07 33.40
N GLU A 448 -10.91 -25.57 32.85
CA GLU A 448 -9.91 -26.30 33.63
C GLU A 448 -9.28 -25.44 34.73
N ARG A 449 -9.08 -24.13 34.49
CA ARG A 449 -8.63 -23.21 35.55
C ARG A 449 -9.69 -23.01 36.62
N LYS A 450 -10.98 -22.93 36.25
CA LYS A 450 -12.07 -22.84 37.22
C LYS A 450 -12.23 -24.10 38.07
N MET A 451 -11.83 -25.28 37.58
CA MET A 451 -11.88 -26.53 38.34
C MET A 451 -10.67 -26.75 39.26
N ARG A 452 -9.60 -25.97 39.14
CA ARG A 452 -8.39 -26.08 39.99
C ARG A 452 -8.36 -25.10 41.17
N TYR A 453 -9.37 -24.26 41.31
CA TYR A 453 -9.59 -23.36 42.44
C TYR A 453 -10.97 -23.63 43.02
#